data_AF-A0A9X3V944-F1
#
_entry.id   AF-A0A9X3V944-F1
#
_cell.length_a   1.000
_cell.length_b   1.000
_cell.length_c   1.000
_cell.angle_alpha   90.00
_cell.angle_beta   90.00
_cell.angle_gamma   90.00
#
_symmetry.space_group_name_H-M   'P 1'
#
loop_
_entity.id
_entity.type
_entity.pdbx_description
1 polymer ?
#
loop_
_entity_poly.entity_id
_entity_poly.type
_entity_poly.pdbx_seq_one_letter_code
_entity_poly.pdbx_strand_id
1 'polypeptide(L)'
;MRIRRATKIVATLGPASSDPVLLERMIAMGVNVVRLNFSHGTAQDHIDRAEKVRAAAQRAGREVAIMADLQGPKIRVGKFAEGKVWLEPGTPFVLDASRTEPGDLAGVGLDYKELPRDVRPGDVLLLNDGLIVLTVNAVRGEQVLTTVRVGGELSNNKGINKQGGGLTAPALTAKDMEDIRTAMSFQADYVAVSFPKNATDMEMARQLCNVAAAEYRHKPGLIAKIERAEAVPRLEEILRVSDGIMVARGDLAVEVGNAAVPALQKKMIRMARDMDKVVITATQMMESMITNPVPTRAEVSDVANAVLDGTDAVMLSAETAAGRYPLETVEEMAKICAAAEAAEDPERDSDFTGQTLGRIDQSIAMGALFTAHHLGAKALVALTDSGSTALWMSRHRIHIPIYALTPKVATQRKMAMYRNVRPLLMDTSVDRDTALEQAEGHLKNRNIVQQGDLYVITCGEPMGAPGGTNMLKICRAG
;
A
#
# COMPACT_ATOMS: atom_id res chain seq x y z
N MET A 1 3.11 -20.48 17.18
CA MET A 1 1.64 -20.51 16.95
C MET A 1 1.30 -19.35 16.02
N ARG A 2 0.47 -19.55 14.98
CA ARG A 2 0.17 -18.51 13.99
C ARG A 2 -0.73 -17.43 14.59
N ILE A 3 -0.29 -16.18 14.57
CA ILE A 3 -1.09 -15.03 15.04
C ILE A 3 -2.23 -14.80 14.04
N ARG A 4 -3.48 -14.90 14.50
CA ARG A 4 -4.66 -14.54 13.71
C ARG A 4 -4.83 -13.01 13.77
N ARG A 5 -5.00 -12.39 12.62
CA ARG A 5 -5.22 -10.94 12.48
C ARG A 5 -6.08 -10.61 11.27
N ALA A 6 -6.71 -9.45 11.30
CA ALA A 6 -7.48 -8.86 10.21
C ALA A 6 -6.61 -7.96 9.31
N THR A 7 -5.79 -7.11 9.92
CA THR A 7 -4.91 -6.15 9.24
C THR A 7 -3.80 -6.90 8.51
N LYS A 8 -3.55 -6.49 7.26
CA LYS A 8 -2.59 -7.13 6.37
C LYS A 8 -1.20 -6.53 6.53
N ILE A 9 -0.17 -7.31 6.22
CA ILE A 9 1.22 -6.86 6.27
C ILE A 9 1.78 -6.81 4.85
N VAL A 10 2.25 -5.63 4.46
CA VAL A 10 3.06 -5.41 3.27
C VAL A 10 4.53 -5.41 3.70
N ALA A 11 5.38 -6.24 3.09
CA ALA A 11 6.82 -6.26 3.38
C ALA A 11 7.62 -5.94 2.12
N THR A 12 8.56 -5.01 2.22
CA THR A 12 9.47 -4.69 1.11
C THR A 12 10.59 -5.71 1.03
N LEU A 13 10.79 -6.27 -0.15
CA LEU A 13 11.88 -7.20 -0.41
C LEU A 13 13.17 -6.46 -0.78
N GLY A 14 14.28 -6.92 -0.23
CA GLY A 14 15.61 -6.37 -0.52
C GLY A 14 16.72 -7.35 -0.12
N PRO A 15 17.98 -6.89 -0.06
CA PRO A 15 19.13 -7.75 0.26
C PRO A 15 18.98 -8.54 1.57
N ALA A 16 18.33 -7.99 2.59
CA ALA A 16 18.15 -8.66 3.89
C ALA A 16 17.08 -9.76 3.86
N SER A 17 16.20 -9.78 2.85
CA SER A 17 15.06 -10.69 2.76
C SER A 17 15.04 -11.52 1.47
N SER A 18 16.12 -11.50 0.68
CA SER A 18 16.21 -12.23 -0.59
C SER A 18 16.51 -13.72 -0.43
N ASP A 19 16.87 -14.19 0.76
CA ASP A 19 17.07 -15.61 1.05
C ASP A 19 15.73 -16.37 0.96
N PRO A 20 15.64 -17.48 0.17
CA PRO A 20 14.39 -18.21 -0.03
C PRO A 20 13.78 -18.82 1.25
N VAL A 21 14.60 -19.23 2.21
CA VAL A 21 14.14 -19.84 3.47
C VAL A 21 13.58 -18.77 4.39
N LEU A 22 14.28 -17.65 4.51
CA LEU A 22 13.81 -16.49 5.25
C LEU A 22 12.50 -15.93 4.66
N LEU A 23 12.41 -15.80 3.34
CA LEU A 23 11.20 -15.35 2.66
C LEU A 23 10.01 -16.28 2.93
N GLU A 24 10.22 -17.59 2.87
CA GLU A 24 9.21 -18.59 3.23
C GLU A 24 8.75 -18.42 4.68
N ARG A 25 9.68 -18.23 5.62
CA ARG A 25 9.36 -17.98 7.04
C ARG A 25 8.56 -16.68 7.22
N MET A 26 8.96 -15.58 6.57
CA MET A 26 8.23 -14.32 6.61
C MET A 26 6.80 -14.47 6.08
N ILE A 27 6.65 -15.17 4.95
CA ILE A 27 5.34 -15.48 4.37
C ILE A 27 4.53 -16.32 5.36
N ALA A 28 5.11 -17.36 5.97
CA ALA A 28 4.44 -18.20 6.96
C ALA A 28 3.97 -17.41 8.21
N MET A 29 4.78 -16.46 8.68
CA MET A 29 4.44 -15.55 9.80
C MET A 29 3.38 -14.51 9.43
N GLY A 30 3.21 -14.24 8.15
CA GLY A 30 2.01 -13.62 7.59
C GLY A 30 2.23 -12.32 6.83
N VAL A 31 3.35 -12.19 6.14
CA VAL A 31 3.37 -11.29 4.98
C VAL A 31 2.22 -11.66 4.03
N ASN A 32 1.43 -10.66 3.66
CA ASN A 32 0.28 -10.79 2.76
C ASN A 32 0.58 -10.24 1.37
N VAL A 33 1.40 -9.19 1.33
CA VAL A 33 1.84 -8.52 0.10
C VAL A 33 3.35 -8.33 0.17
N VAL A 34 4.05 -8.69 -0.89
CA VAL A 34 5.47 -8.36 -1.06
C VAL A 34 5.59 -7.13 -1.95
N ARG A 35 6.25 -6.09 -1.45
CA ARG A 35 6.56 -4.88 -2.21
C ARG A 35 7.91 -5.01 -2.89
N LEU A 36 7.95 -4.77 -4.19
CA LEU A 36 9.16 -4.60 -4.99
C LEU A 36 9.33 -3.12 -5.30
N ASN A 37 10.36 -2.50 -4.74
CA ASN A 37 10.61 -1.06 -4.90
C ASN A 37 11.50 -0.81 -6.13
N PHE A 38 10.92 -0.26 -7.21
CA PHE A 38 11.63 0.02 -8.47
C PHE A 38 12.53 1.27 -8.42
N SER A 39 12.62 1.90 -7.23
CA SER A 39 13.67 2.90 -6.95
C SER A 39 15.09 2.30 -6.96
N HIS A 40 15.21 0.98 -6.76
CA HIS A 40 16.47 0.26 -6.66
C HIS A 40 16.42 -1.09 -7.38
N GLY A 41 17.55 -1.50 -7.95
CA GLY A 41 17.66 -2.74 -8.71
C GLY A 41 17.34 -2.55 -10.19
N THR A 42 17.59 -3.61 -10.94
CA THR A 42 17.33 -3.70 -12.38
C THR A 42 16.01 -4.43 -12.64
N ALA A 43 15.50 -4.35 -13.87
CA ALA A 43 14.30 -5.08 -14.27
C ALA A 43 14.43 -6.59 -13.99
N GLN A 44 15.59 -7.19 -14.31
CA GLN A 44 15.83 -8.61 -14.07
C GLN A 44 15.82 -8.96 -12.58
N ASP A 45 16.41 -8.11 -11.73
CA ASP A 45 16.38 -8.34 -10.26
C ASP A 45 14.93 -8.44 -9.75
N HIS A 46 14.02 -7.64 -10.28
CA HIS A 46 12.61 -7.67 -9.90
C HIS A 46 11.87 -8.91 -10.41
N ILE A 47 12.17 -9.36 -11.63
CA ILE A 47 11.62 -10.59 -12.20
C ILE A 47 12.04 -11.79 -11.35
N ASP A 48 13.33 -11.94 -11.08
CA ASP A 48 13.88 -13.04 -10.26
C ASP A 48 13.30 -13.03 -8.84
N ARG A 49 13.12 -11.83 -8.26
CA ARG A 49 12.49 -11.66 -6.96
C ARG A 49 11.02 -12.09 -6.97
N ALA A 50 10.27 -11.74 -8.01
CA ALA A 50 8.88 -12.14 -8.14
C ALA A 50 8.75 -13.67 -8.22
N GLU A 51 9.59 -14.34 -9.00
CA GLU A 51 9.63 -15.81 -9.07
C GLU A 51 9.93 -16.45 -7.71
N LYS A 52 10.94 -15.94 -7.00
CA LYS A 52 11.28 -16.39 -5.64
C LYS A 52 10.11 -16.24 -4.67
N VAL A 53 9.38 -15.12 -4.75
CA VAL A 53 8.17 -14.88 -3.94
C VAL A 53 7.10 -15.93 -4.24
N ARG A 54 6.81 -16.20 -5.51
CA ARG A 54 5.82 -17.23 -5.88
C ARG A 54 6.22 -18.62 -5.39
N ALA A 55 7.49 -18.99 -5.53
CA ALA A 55 8.00 -20.29 -5.05
C ALA A 55 7.95 -20.41 -3.52
N ALA A 56 8.34 -19.35 -2.80
CA ALA A 56 8.28 -19.31 -1.33
C ALA A 56 6.83 -19.34 -0.82
N ALA A 57 5.91 -18.68 -1.51
CA ALA A 57 4.47 -18.70 -1.22
C ALA A 57 3.91 -20.12 -1.33
N GLN A 58 4.25 -20.83 -2.42
CA GLN A 58 3.86 -22.23 -2.62
C GLN A 58 4.37 -23.14 -1.48
N ARG A 59 5.66 -23.04 -1.11
CA ARG A 59 6.24 -23.81 0.00
C ARG A 59 5.59 -23.49 1.34
N ALA A 60 5.28 -22.21 1.60
CA ALA A 60 4.56 -21.78 2.78
C ALA A 60 3.06 -22.15 2.79
N GLY A 61 2.55 -22.77 1.73
CA GLY A 61 1.15 -23.21 1.61
C GLY A 61 0.15 -22.05 1.58
N ARG A 62 0.55 -20.87 1.09
CA ARG A 62 -0.32 -19.70 0.99
C ARG A 62 0.01 -18.83 -0.21
N GLU A 63 -0.99 -18.15 -0.71
CA GLU A 63 -0.81 -17.16 -1.76
C GLU A 63 -0.50 -15.79 -1.14
N VAL A 64 0.38 -15.01 -1.80
CA VAL A 64 0.72 -13.63 -1.42
C VAL A 64 0.64 -12.74 -2.66
N ALA A 65 0.24 -11.49 -2.49
CA ALA A 65 0.27 -10.52 -3.57
C ALA A 65 1.69 -9.98 -3.79
N ILE A 66 1.98 -9.54 -5.02
CA ILE A 66 3.17 -8.76 -5.37
C ILE A 66 2.73 -7.35 -5.76
N MET A 67 3.32 -6.34 -5.13
CA MET A 67 3.11 -4.94 -5.43
C MET A 67 4.39 -4.35 -6.05
N ALA A 68 4.30 -3.86 -7.28
CA ALA A 68 5.35 -3.07 -7.91
C ALA A 68 5.19 -1.60 -7.50
N ASP A 69 6.17 -1.04 -6.80
CA ASP A 69 6.16 0.37 -6.40
C ASP A 69 7.06 1.19 -7.33
N LEU A 70 6.43 2.04 -8.14
CA LEU A 70 7.08 2.87 -9.15
C LEU A 70 7.92 3.96 -8.49
N GLN A 71 8.97 4.40 -9.15
CA GLN A 71 9.89 5.38 -8.59
C GLN A 71 9.28 6.78 -8.56
N GLY A 72 8.57 7.17 -9.64
CA GLY A 72 8.13 8.55 -9.83
C GLY A 72 9.29 9.51 -10.12
N PRO A 73 9.00 10.82 -10.22
CA PRO A 73 10.01 11.83 -10.53
C PRO A 73 11.04 11.98 -9.39
N LYS A 74 12.32 11.87 -9.72
CA LYS A 74 13.42 12.19 -8.79
C LYS A 74 13.73 13.68 -8.82
N ILE A 75 13.33 14.39 -7.77
CA ILE A 75 13.70 15.79 -7.56
C ILE A 75 14.81 15.82 -6.51
N ARG A 76 16.06 15.93 -6.98
CA ARG A 76 17.25 15.75 -6.14
C ARG A 76 18.34 16.76 -6.51
N VAL A 77 19.18 17.07 -5.53
CA VAL A 77 20.46 17.74 -5.79
C VAL A 77 21.41 16.79 -6.50
N GLY A 78 22.34 17.33 -7.29
CA GLY A 78 23.37 16.57 -7.96
C GLY A 78 24.43 15.99 -6.99
N LYS A 79 25.61 15.73 -7.54
CA LYS A 79 26.76 15.23 -6.78
C LYS A 79 27.67 16.38 -6.36
N PHE A 80 28.36 16.22 -5.23
CA PHE A 80 29.40 17.10 -4.72
C PHE A 80 30.79 16.52 -5.00
N ALA A 81 31.80 17.38 -5.13
CA ALA A 81 33.18 16.97 -5.39
C ALA A 81 33.70 15.99 -4.32
N GLU A 82 33.42 16.27 -3.04
CA GLU A 82 33.79 15.43 -1.89
C GLU A 82 32.63 14.52 -1.42
N GLY A 83 31.59 14.38 -2.24
CA GLY A 83 30.40 13.60 -1.95
C GLY A 83 29.40 14.23 -0.98
N LYS A 84 29.80 15.27 -0.25
CA LYS A 84 28.96 16.05 0.66
C LYS A 84 29.53 17.45 0.94
N VAL A 85 28.69 18.33 1.47
CA VAL A 85 29.04 19.65 1.99
C VAL A 85 28.29 19.93 3.29
N TRP A 86 28.82 20.83 4.12
CA TRP A 86 28.13 21.34 5.30
C TRP A 86 27.58 22.74 5.01
N LEU A 87 26.26 22.89 5.03
CA LEU A 87 25.61 24.18 4.81
C LEU A 87 25.43 24.91 6.13
N GLU A 88 25.98 26.12 6.25
CA GLU A 88 25.83 26.96 7.43
C GLU A 88 24.58 27.87 7.34
N PRO A 89 23.78 28.00 8.40
CA PRO A 89 22.67 28.96 8.43
C PRO A 89 23.11 30.39 8.09
N GLY A 90 22.30 31.09 7.30
CA GLY A 90 22.53 32.45 6.84
C GLY A 90 23.38 32.57 5.56
N THR A 91 24.03 31.49 5.13
CA THR A 91 24.89 31.53 3.94
C THR A 91 24.08 31.42 2.64
N PRO A 92 24.54 32.04 1.54
CA PRO A 92 23.93 31.83 0.22
C PRO A 92 24.27 30.44 -0.31
N PHE A 93 23.31 29.80 -0.98
CA PHE A 93 23.51 28.55 -1.69
C PHE A 93 22.72 28.55 -3.00
N VAL A 94 23.34 28.15 -4.10
CA VAL A 94 22.71 28.17 -5.44
C VAL A 94 22.34 26.76 -5.89
N LEU A 95 21.09 26.58 -6.28
CA LEU A 95 20.65 25.39 -7.01
C LEU A 95 20.60 25.74 -8.50
N ASP A 96 21.47 25.13 -9.31
CA ASP A 96 21.65 25.50 -10.72
C ASP A 96 21.27 24.35 -11.64
N ALA A 97 20.20 24.52 -12.43
CA ALA A 97 19.76 23.49 -13.36
C ALA A 97 20.76 23.26 -14.51
N SER A 98 21.58 24.24 -14.87
CA SER A 98 22.58 24.13 -15.94
C SER A 98 23.92 23.56 -15.50
N ARG A 99 24.21 23.56 -14.19
CA ARG A 99 25.49 23.09 -13.65
C ARG A 99 25.67 21.59 -13.86
N THR A 100 26.74 21.23 -14.57
CA THR A 100 27.16 19.84 -14.83
C THR A 100 28.33 19.40 -13.95
N GLU A 101 29.13 20.36 -13.48
CA GLU A 101 30.24 20.11 -12.57
C GLU A 101 29.76 19.69 -11.17
N PRO A 102 30.53 18.88 -10.43
CA PRO A 102 30.23 18.58 -9.04
C PRO A 102 30.02 19.85 -8.21
N GLY A 103 29.03 19.81 -7.33
CA GLY A 103 28.71 20.87 -6.39
C GLY A 103 29.78 21.08 -5.33
N ASP A 104 29.70 22.24 -4.71
CA ASP A 104 30.57 22.75 -3.64
C ASP A 104 29.74 23.58 -2.65
N LEU A 105 30.39 24.37 -1.79
CA LEU A 105 29.71 25.25 -0.83
C LEU A 105 28.95 26.42 -1.48
N ALA A 106 29.25 26.76 -2.74
CA ALA A 106 28.57 27.85 -3.44
C ALA A 106 27.29 27.37 -4.13
N GLY A 107 27.23 26.11 -4.56
CA GLY A 107 26.03 25.56 -5.16
C GLY A 107 26.17 24.14 -5.70
N VAL A 108 25.08 23.63 -6.25
CA VAL A 108 25.01 22.28 -6.80
C VAL A 108 24.05 22.21 -7.99
N GLY A 109 24.32 21.26 -8.89
CA GLY A 109 23.41 20.90 -9.98
C GLY A 109 22.11 20.26 -9.49
N LEU A 110 21.15 20.09 -10.41
CA LEU A 110 19.84 19.48 -10.14
C LEU A 110 19.51 18.37 -11.14
N ASP A 111 18.86 17.30 -10.67
CA ASP A 111 18.27 16.28 -11.57
C ASP A 111 16.99 16.81 -12.25
N TYR A 112 16.19 17.59 -11.51
CA TYR A 112 14.96 18.20 -12.02
C TYR A 112 15.23 19.60 -12.59
N LYS A 113 15.40 19.67 -13.91
CA LYS A 113 15.79 20.89 -14.64
C LYS A 113 14.72 21.99 -14.64
N GLU A 114 13.47 21.64 -14.39
CA GLU A 114 12.36 22.60 -14.36
C GLU A 114 12.20 23.31 -13.00
N LEU A 115 12.97 22.96 -11.97
CA LEU A 115 12.87 23.59 -10.64
C LEU A 115 12.87 25.14 -10.68
N PRO A 116 13.73 25.83 -11.47
CA PRO A 116 13.71 27.29 -11.56
C PRO A 116 12.37 27.88 -12.03
N ARG A 117 11.55 27.11 -12.75
CA ARG A 117 10.23 27.54 -13.25
C ARG A 117 9.12 27.33 -12.22
N ASP A 118 9.33 26.41 -11.29
CA ASP A 118 8.36 26.03 -10.28
C ASP A 118 8.50 26.81 -8.97
N VAL A 119 9.54 27.64 -8.85
CA VAL A 119 9.84 28.38 -7.62
C VAL A 119 9.84 29.88 -7.86
N ARG A 120 9.51 30.64 -6.81
CA ARG A 120 9.53 32.10 -6.80
C ARG A 120 10.16 32.63 -5.50
N PRO A 121 10.59 33.90 -5.46
CA PRO A 121 11.05 34.53 -4.22
C PRO A 121 10.06 34.30 -3.06
N GLY A 122 10.60 33.90 -1.90
CA GLY A 122 9.84 33.58 -0.70
C GLY A 122 9.42 32.11 -0.57
N ASP A 123 9.53 31.30 -1.62
CA ASP A 123 9.29 29.86 -1.51
C ASP A 123 10.34 29.20 -0.60
N VAL A 124 9.92 28.14 0.10
CA VAL A 124 10.79 27.36 1.00
C VAL A 124 11.07 26.00 0.37
N LEU A 125 12.35 25.70 0.20
CA LEU A 125 12.83 24.40 -0.29
C LEU A 125 13.38 23.58 0.88
N LEU A 126 12.98 22.33 0.91
CA LEU A 126 13.26 21.37 1.97
C LEU A 126 14.16 20.29 1.36
N LEU A 127 15.39 20.18 1.85
CA LEU A 127 16.38 19.24 1.36
C LEU A 127 16.60 18.14 2.39
N ASN A 128 16.91 16.93 1.91
CA ASN A 128 17.22 15.78 2.76
C ASN A 128 16.12 15.54 3.81
N ASP A 129 14.89 15.28 3.34
CA ASP A 129 13.72 15.01 4.18
C ASP A 129 13.37 16.16 5.14
N GLY A 130 13.65 17.40 4.71
CA GLY A 130 13.40 18.61 5.49
C GLY A 130 14.42 18.93 6.58
N LEU A 131 15.51 18.16 6.67
CA LEU A 131 16.60 18.44 7.61
C LEU A 131 17.37 19.73 7.27
N ILE A 132 17.36 20.12 6.00
CA ILE A 132 17.95 21.37 5.53
C ILE A 132 16.84 22.22 4.91
N VAL A 133 16.81 23.50 5.27
CA VAL A 133 15.78 24.42 4.80
C VAL A 133 16.43 25.60 4.10
N LEU A 134 16.06 25.81 2.84
CA LEU A 134 16.50 26.93 2.02
C LEU A 134 15.32 27.87 1.76
N THR A 135 15.56 29.18 1.76
CA THR A 135 14.58 30.18 1.33
C THR A 135 15.00 30.73 -0.02
N VAL A 136 14.10 30.71 -1.00
CA VAL A 136 14.35 31.23 -2.34
C VAL A 136 14.37 32.75 -2.29
N ASN A 137 15.50 33.35 -2.67
CA ASN A 137 15.67 34.81 -2.74
C ASN A 137 15.27 35.33 -4.12
N ALA A 138 15.74 34.66 -5.17
CA ALA A 138 15.51 35.04 -6.56
C ALA A 138 15.74 33.86 -7.51
N VAL A 139 15.17 33.93 -8.70
CA VAL A 139 15.48 33.04 -9.82
C VAL A 139 16.14 33.88 -10.92
N ARG A 140 17.30 33.44 -11.42
CA ARG A 140 18.03 34.08 -12.53
C ARG A 140 18.37 33.03 -13.59
N GLY A 141 17.54 32.95 -14.63
CA GLY A 141 17.66 31.90 -15.65
C GLY A 141 17.52 30.53 -15.01
N GLU A 142 18.59 29.72 -15.08
CA GLU A 142 18.65 28.36 -14.54
C GLU A 142 19.01 28.29 -13.04
N GLN A 143 19.33 29.44 -12.43
CA GLN A 143 19.84 29.51 -11.06
C GLN A 143 18.73 29.92 -10.09
N VAL A 144 18.49 29.09 -9.09
CA VAL A 144 17.69 29.41 -7.91
C VAL A 144 18.64 29.87 -6.81
N LEU A 145 18.64 31.18 -6.55
CA LEU A 145 19.46 31.79 -5.51
C LEU A 145 18.72 31.64 -4.18
N THR A 146 19.34 30.97 -3.21
CA THR A 146 18.73 30.72 -1.91
C THR A 146 19.60 31.18 -0.76
N THR A 147 18.99 31.34 0.41
CA THR A 147 19.69 31.46 1.69
C THR A 147 19.37 30.27 2.57
N VAL A 148 20.39 29.69 3.19
CA VAL A 148 20.25 28.59 4.14
C VAL A 148 19.55 29.12 5.40
N ARG A 149 18.36 28.61 5.69
CA ARG A 149 17.62 28.93 6.92
C ARG A 149 17.95 27.93 8.03
N VAL A 150 17.98 26.64 7.69
CA VAL A 150 18.41 25.55 8.57
C VAL A 150 19.51 24.80 7.85
N GLY A 151 20.70 24.79 8.45
CA GLY A 151 21.89 24.17 7.90
C GLY A 151 22.04 22.69 8.26
N GLY A 152 23.08 22.06 7.73
CA GLY A 152 23.38 20.65 7.98
C GLY A 152 24.21 20.01 6.87
N GLU A 153 24.44 18.70 7.01
CA GLU A 153 25.17 17.92 6.01
C GLU A 153 24.28 17.61 4.79
N LEU A 154 24.66 18.15 3.63
CA LEU A 154 24.04 17.84 2.34
C LEU A 154 24.95 16.92 1.54
N SER A 155 24.52 15.68 1.34
CA SER A 155 25.24 14.67 0.54
C SER A 155 24.63 14.50 -0.85
N ASN A 156 25.30 13.72 -1.70
CA ASN A 156 24.87 13.43 -3.07
C ASN A 156 23.41 12.95 -3.16
N ASN A 157 22.71 13.40 -4.22
CA ASN A 157 21.40 12.87 -4.62
C ASN A 157 20.31 12.94 -3.53
N LYS A 158 20.42 13.91 -2.61
CA LYS A 158 19.38 14.15 -1.60
C LYS A 158 18.15 14.81 -2.22
N GLY A 159 16.97 14.42 -1.72
CA GLY A 159 15.68 14.91 -2.20
C GLY A 159 15.50 16.40 -1.98
N ILE A 160 14.72 17.03 -2.85
CA ILE A 160 14.26 18.41 -2.76
C ILE A 160 12.74 18.40 -2.81
N ASN A 161 12.12 19.01 -1.82
CA ASN A 161 10.68 19.25 -1.75
C ASN A 161 10.43 20.76 -1.67
N LYS A 162 9.26 21.18 -2.13
CA LYS A 162 8.78 22.56 -1.97
C LYS A 162 7.70 22.57 -0.90
N GLN A 163 7.86 23.40 0.13
CA GLN A 163 6.88 23.50 1.20
C GLN A 163 5.53 23.99 0.64
N GLY A 164 4.45 23.27 0.95
CA GLY A 164 3.12 23.56 0.40
C GLY A 164 2.88 23.08 -1.03
N GLY A 165 3.81 22.31 -1.60
CA GLY A 165 3.70 21.77 -2.95
C GLY A 165 4.00 22.79 -4.06
N GLY A 166 3.60 22.47 -5.29
CA GLY A 166 3.71 23.33 -6.47
C GLY A 166 4.75 22.90 -7.49
N LEU A 167 5.36 21.72 -7.33
CA LEU A 167 6.31 21.17 -8.30
C LEU A 167 5.54 20.52 -9.46
N THR A 168 5.83 20.92 -10.69
CA THR A 168 5.08 20.53 -11.88
C THR A 168 5.53 19.20 -12.47
N ALA A 169 6.57 18.58 -11.91
CA ALA A 169 7.12 17.29 -12.33
C ALA A 169 6.01 16.26 -12.64
N PRO A 170 6.09 15.57 -13.80
CA PRO A 170 5.09 14.59 -14.18
C PRO A 170 5.08 13.43 -13.18
N ALA A 171 3.90 12.88 -12.91
CA ALA A 171 3.76 11.74 -12.00
C ALA A 171 4.44 10.46 -12.52
N LEU A 172 4.52 10.30 -13.85
CA LEU A 172 5.16 9.16 -14.50
C LEU A 172 6.35 9.60 -15.34
N THR A 173 7.48 8.96 -15.10
CA THR A 173 8.73 9.15 -15.87
C THR A 173 8.83 8.12 -16.99
N ALA A 174 9.77 8.32 -17.93
CA ALA A 174 10.10 7.30 -18.93
C ALA A 174 10.51 5.97 -18.30
N LYS A 175 11.25 6.04 -17.17
CA LYS A 175 11.61 4.86 -16.37
C LYS A 175 10.36 4.17 -15.83
N ASP A 176 9.40 4.91 -15.27
CA ASP A 176 8.17 4.31 -14.74
C ASP A 176 7.36 3.59 -15.83
N MET A 177 7.38 4.09 -17.07
CA MET A 177 6.75 3.39 -18.20
C MET A 177 7.42 2.05 -18.53
N GLU A 178 8.75 1.97 -18.42
CA GLU A 178 9.50 0.71 -18.55
C GLU A 178 9.23 -0.22 -17.38
N ASP A 179 9.26 0.32 -16.15
CA ASP A 179 8.98 -0.42 -14.92
C ASP A 179 7.58 -1.02 -14.92
N ILE A 180 6.56 -0.31 -15.47
CA ILE A 180 5.21 -0.85 -15.65
C ILE A 180 5.23 -2.09 -16.56
N ARG A 181 5.99 -2.06 -17.66
CA ARG A 181 6.11 -3.23 -18.56
C ARG A 181 6.76 -4.40 -17.83
N THR A 182 7.85 -4.15 -17.09
CA THR A 182 8.49 -5.16 -16.26
C THR A 182 7.53 -5.71 -15.19
N ALA A 183 6.75 -4.84 -14.53
CA ALA A 183 5.78 -5.27 -13.53
C ALA A 183 4.71 -6.20 -14.11
N MET A 184 4.27 -5.93 -15.34
CA MET A 184 3.28 -6.77 -16.01
C MET A 184 3.86 -8.10 -16.50
N SER A 185 5.16 -8.17 -16.82
CA SER A 185 5.79 -9.42 -17.26
C SER A 185 5.79 -10.52 -16.19
N PHE A 186 5.77 -10.16 -14.91
CA PHE A 186 5.57 -11.09 -13.80
C PHE A 186 4.16 -10.99 -13.17
N GLN A 187 3.22 -10.33 -13.86
CA GLN A 187 1.82 -10.17 -13.47
C GLN A 187 1.68 -9.63 -12.04
N ALA A 188 2.34 -8.50 -11.74
CA ALA A 188 2.21 -7.81 -10.45
C ALA A 188 0.73 -7.60 -10.10
N ASP A 189 0.34 -7.97 -8.89
CA ASP A 189 -1.06 -7.89 -8.44
C ASP A 189 -1.48 -6.43 -8.19
N TYR A 190 -0.51 -5.60 -7.79
CA TYR A 190 -0.69 -4.17 -7.55
C TYR A 190 0.44 -3.36 -8.19
N VAL A 191 0.12 -2.14 -8.62
CA VAL A 191 1.09 -1.11 -9.00
C VAL A 191 0.84 0.12 -8.13
N ALA A 192 1.85 0.53 -7.36
CA ALA A 192 1.82 1.75 -6.58
C ALA A 192 2.44 2.90 -7.38
N VAL A 193 1.68 3.98 -7.55
CA VAL A 193 2.08 5.15 -8.34
C VAL A 193 2.55 6.24 -7.37
N SER A 194 3.81 6.64 -7.53
CA SER A 194 4.45 7.68 -6.71
C SER A 194 4.08 9.07 -7.18
N PHE A 195 3.93 9.99 -6.23
CA PHE A 195 3.66 11.41 -6.45
C PHE A 195 2.45 11.80 -7.35
N PRO A 196 1.33 11.04 -7.40
CA PRO A 196 0.14 11.53 -8.10
C PRO A 196 -0.41 12.78 -7.40
N LYS A 197 -0.70 13.82 -8.17
CA LYS A 197 -1.29 15.08 -7.66
C LYS A 197 -2.77 15.21 -7.96
N ASN A 198 -3.31 14.41 -8.90
CA ASN A 198 -4.70 14.48 -9.33
C ASN A 198 -5.19 13.15 -9.94
N ALA A 199 -6.47 13.10 -10.32
CA ALA A 199 -7.05 11.92 -10.98
C ALA A 199 -6.41 11.58 -12.34
N THR A 200 -6.04 12.59 -13.13
CA THR A 200 -5.46 12.39 -14.47
C THR A 200 -4.15 11.60 -14.42
N ASP A 201 -3.31 11.83 -13.41
CA ASP A 201 -2.07 11.05 -13.22
C ASP A 201 -2.37 9.56 -13.02
N MET A 202 -3.39 9.24 -12.22
CA MET A 202 -3.80 7.86 -11.95
C MET A 202 -4.50 7.20 -13.15
N GLU A 203 -5.28 7.96 -13.91
CA GLU A 203 -5.89 7.49 -15.15
C GLU A 203 -4.83 7.15 -16.21
N MET A 204 -3.80 8.00 -16.34
CA MET A 204 -2.66 7.75 -17.21
C MET A 204 -1.92 6.47 -16.80
N ALA A 205 -1.63 6.30 -15.51
CA ALA A 205 -1.03 5.07 -15.00
C ALA A 205 -1.89 3.84 -15.30
N ARG A 206 -3.21 3.96 -15.19
CA ARG A 206 -4.15 2.88 -15.52
C ARG A 206 -4.13 2.50 -16.98
N GLN A 207 -4.12 3.48 -17.88
CA GLN A 207 -4.03 3.23 -19.32
C GLN A 207 -2.73 2.50 -19.66
N LEU A 208 -1.60 2.96 -19.14
CA LEU A 208 -0.30 2.31 -19.35
C LEU A 208 -0.25 0.88 -18.81
N CYS A 209 -0.77 0.65 -17.60
CA CYS A 209 -0.87 -0.69 -17.03
C CYS A 209 -1.77 -1.59 -17.88
N ASN A 210 -2.94 -1.12 -18.32
CA ASN A 210 -3.86 -1.91 -19.15
C ASN A 210 -3.22 -2.31 -20.49
N VAL A 211 -2.49 -1.39 -21.13
CA VAL A 211 -1.79 -1.66 -22.39
C VAL A 211 -0.67 -2.68 -22.16
N ALA A 212 0.17 -2.48 -21.14
CA ALA A 212 1.26 -3.40 -20.81
C ALA A 212 0.77 -4.78 -20.34
N ALA A 213 -0.42 -4.86 -19.74
CA ALA A 213 -0.99 -6.10 -19.21
C ALA A 213 -1.80 -6.90 -20.25
N ALA A 214 -2.09 -6.32 -21.41
CA ALA A 214 -2.98 -6.90 -22.42
C ALA A 214 -2.53 -8.30 -22.88
N GLU A 215 -1.22 -8.47 -23.10
CA GLU A 215 -0.60 -9.75 -23.47
C GLU A 215 -0.85 -10.84 -22.41
N TYR A 216 -0.83 -10.46 -21.14
CA TYR A 216 -0.94 -11.38 -20.01
C TYR A 216 -2.38 -11.60 -19.54
N ARG A 217 -3.37 -10.95 -20.19
CA ARG A 217 -4.79 -10.91 -19.77
C ARG A 217 -4.94 -10.60 -18.27
N HIS A 218 -4.09 -9.70 -17.79
CA HIS A 218 -4.00 -9.33 -16.38
C HIS A 218 -4.51 -7.92 -16.15
N LYS A 219 -4.92 -7.61 -14.92
CA LYS A 219 -5.31 -6.26 -14.53
C LYS A 219 -4.85 -5.99 -13.08
N PRO A 220 -3.77 -5.23 -12.88
CA PRO A 220 -3.31 -4.90 -11.54
C PRO A 220 -4.27 -3.92 -10.85
N GLY A 221 -4.32 -3.98 -9.52
CA GLY A 221 -4.88 -2.89 -8.73
C GLY A 221 -3.93 -1.70 -8.69
N LEU A 222 -4.45 -0.47 -8.81
CA LEU A 222 -3.66 0.74 -8.67
C LEU A 222 -3.76 1.35 -7.28
N ILE A 223 -2.60 1.64 -6.69
CA ILE A 223 -2.46 2.28 -5.39
C ILE A 223 -1.87 3.68 -5.59
N ALA A 224 -2.64 4.73 -5.30
CA ALA A 224 -2.12 6.10 -5.33
C ALA A 224 -1.33 6.40 -4.05
N LYS A 225 -0.06 6.77 -4.15
CA LYS A 225 0.75 7.16 -3.00
C LYS A 225 0.53 8.63 -2.68
N ILE A 226 -0.14 8.91 -1.56
CA ILE A 226 -0.45 10.29 -1.17
C ILE A 226 0.77 10.87 -0.47
N GLU A 227 1.66 11.45 -1.27
CA GLU A 227 2.97 11.99 -0.87
C GLU A 227 3.03 13.52 -0.98
N ARG A 228 2.09 14.12 -1.72
CA ARG A 228 2.09 15.55 -2.05
C ARG A 228 0.99 16.33 -1.36
N ALA A 229 1.29 17.57 -0.99
CA ALA A 229 0.31 18.48 -0.42
C ALA A 229 -0.88 18.71 -1.37
N GLU A 230 -0.65 18.76 -2.69
CA GLU A 230 -1.70 18.98 -3.69
C GLU A 230 -2.70 17.83 -3.81
N ALA A 231 -2.28 16.60 -3.45
CA ALA A 231 -3.13 15.42 -3.51
C ALA A 231 -4.19 15.43 -2.40
N VAL A 232 -3.90 16.05 -1.25
CA VAL A 232 -4.78 16.07 -0.07
C VAL A 232 -6.15 16.74 -0.34
N PRO A 233 -6.23 17.95 -0.92
CA PRO A 233 -7.52 18.55 -1.27
C PRO A 233 -8.23 17.83 -2.44
N ARG A 234 -7.48 17.06 -3.25
CA ARG A 234 -7.98 16.30 -4.41
C ARG A 234 -8.17 14.80 -4.12
N LEU A 235 -8.16 14.42 -2.86
CA LEU A 235 -8.14 13.01 -2.48
C LEU A 235 -9.34 12.23 -3.02
N GLU A 236 -10.53 12.86 -3.06
CA GLU A 236 -11.74 12.21 -3.54
C GLU A 236 -11.66 11.85 -5.04
N GLU A 237 -11.18 12.77 -5.89
CA GLU A 237 -11.02 12.47 -7.32
C GLU A 237 -9.98 11.37 -7.56
N ILE A 238 -8.88 11.38 -6.79
CA ILE A 238 -7.83 10.35 -6.84
C ILE A 238 -8.41 8.98 -6.43
N LEU A 239 -9.19 8.94 -5.35
CA LEU A 239 -9.82 7.70 -4.86
C LEU A 239 -10.78 7.11 -5.88
N ARG A 240 -11.57 7.93 -6.59
CA ARG A 240 -12.53 7.45 -7.62
C ARG A 240 -11.85 6.62 -8.71
N VAL A 241 -10.67 7.04 -9.16
CA VAL A 241 -9.93 6.40 -10.26
C VAL A 241 -8.88 5.37 -9.81
N SER A 242 -8.66 5.25 -8.50
CA SER A 242 -7.72 4.29 -7.89
C SER A 242 -8.44 3.04 -7.36
N ASP A 243 -7.73 1.93 -7.20
CA ASP A 243 -8.23 0.75 -6.48
C ASP A 243 -7.95 0.85 -4.97
N GLY A 244 -6.93 1.64 -4.61
CA GLY A 244 -6.57 1.96 -3.23
C GLY A 244 -5.63 3.15 -3.13
N ILE A 245 -5.27 3.48 -1.89
CA ILE A 245 -4.27 4.52 -1.59
C ILE A 245 -3.21 4.00 -0.62
N MET A 246 -2.05 4.65 -0.64
CA MET A 246 -0.99 4.49 0.35
C MET A 246 -0.77 5.83 1.03
N VAL A 247 -0.94 5.87 2.35
CA VAL A 247 -0.60 7.01 3.19
C VAL A 247 0.91 6.98 3.43
N ALA A 248 1.66 7.70 2.60
CA ALA A 248 3.11 7.76 2.62
C ALA A 248 3.57 8.91 3.53
N ARG A 249 3.70 8.60 4.82
CA ARG A 249 3.82 9.59 5.90
C ARG A 249 5.11 10.39 5.85
N GLY A 250 6.23 9.74 5.55
CA GLY A 250 7.55 10.38 5.44
C GLY A 250 7.54 11.51 4.41
N ASP A 251 7.26 11.19 3.15
CA ASP A 251 7.24 12.18 2.06
C ASP A 251 6.19 13.28 2.31
N LEU A 252 4.98 12.89 2.72
CA LEU A 252 3.91 13.85 2.99
C LEU A 252 4.29 14.82 4.13
N ALA A 253 4.90 14.31 5.20
CA ALA A 253 5.31 15.12 6.36
C ALA A 253 6.28 16.24 5.99
N VAL A 254 7.12 16.03 4.98
CA VAL A 254 8.02 17.06 4.48
C VAL A 254 7.22 18.25 3.94
N GLU A 255 6.16 18.01 3.17
CA GLU A 255 5.43 19.10 2.51
C GLU A 255 4.37 19.79 3.40
N VAL A 256 3.69 19.03 4.27
CA VAL A 256 2.58 19.54 5.11
C VAL A 256 2.95 19.73 6.58
N GLY A 257 4.14 19.27 6.98
CA GLY A 257 4.63 19.28 8.35
C GLY A 257 4.18 18.06 9.17
N ASN A 258 5.09 17.55 10.00
CA ASN A 258 4.88 16.37 10.85
C ASN A 258 3.58 16.42 11.68
N ALA A 259 3.25 17.58 12.25
CA ALA A 259 2.10 17.73 13.14
C ALA A 259 0.74 17.52 12.45
N ALA A 260 0.65 17.78 11.13
CA ALA A 260 -0.59 17.62 10.38
C ALA A 260 -0.85 16.17 9.95
N VAL A 261 0.20 15.35 9.81
CA VAL A 261 0.13 14.00 9.26
C VAL A 261 -0.82 13.06 10.01
N PRO A 262 -0.84 13.00 11.36
CA PRO A 262 -1.77 12.11 12.06
C PRO A 262 -3.24 12.40 11.76
N ALA A 263 -3.62 13.68 11.66
CA ALA A 263 -4.99 14.06 11.32
C ALA A 263 -5.33 13.72 9.86
N LEU A 264 -4.38 13.94 8.94
CA LEU A 264 -4.53 13.62 7.52
C LEU A 264 -4.59 12.10 7.27
N GLN A 265 -3.80 11.29 7.98
CA GLN A 265 -3.87 9.82 7.96
C GLN A 265 -5.29 9.34 8.30
N LYS A 266 -5.84 9.82 9.42
CA LYS A 266 -7.20 9.46 9.86
C LYS A 266 -8.25 9.82 8.81
N LYS A 267 -8.12 11.02 8.21
CA LYS A 267 -9.01 11.47 7.13
C LYS A 267 -8.89 10.56 5.90
N MET A 268 -7.66 10.26 5.46
CA MET A 268 -7.37 9.42 4.30
C MET A 268 -7.90 7.99 4.45
N ILE A 269 -7.63 7.35 5.58
CA ILE A 269 -8.10 5.99 5.87
C ILE A 269 -9.63 5.94 5.85
N ARG A 270 -10.29 6.91 6.50
CA ARG A 270 -11.76 6.98 6.53
C ARG A 270 -12.34 7.14 5.13
N MET A 271 -11.89 8.15 4.38
CA MET A 271 -12.38 8.41 3.01
C MET A 271 -12.14 7.21 2.08
N ALA A 272 -11.00 6.53 2.20
CA ALA A 272 -10.74 5.33 1.41
C ALA A 272 -11.74 4.21 1.73
N ARG A 273 -12.03 3.96 3.01
CA ARG A 273 -13.00 2.95 3.42
C ARG A 273 -14.42 3.28 2.98
N ASP A 274 -14.84 4.53 3.16
CA ASP A 274 -16.18 5.01 2.78
C ASP A 274 -16.42 4.91 1.26
N MET A 275 -15.34 4.91 0.46
CA MET A 275 -15.37 4.78 -1.00
C MET A 275 -15.04 3.36 -1.50
N ASP A 276 -15.09 2.35 -0.63
CA ASP A 276 -14.78 0.96 -0.95
C ASP A 276 -13.36 0.76 -1.53
N LYS A 277 -12.38 1.54 -1.07
CA LYS A 277 -10.98 1.48 -1.51
C LYS A 277 -10.10 0.87 -0.42
N VAL A 278 -9.05 0.15 -0.85
CA VAL A 278 -8.03 -0.39 0.06
C VAL A 278 -7.08 0.72 0.51
N VAL A 279 -6.61 0.67 1.75
CA VAL A 279 -5.67 1.67 2.27
C VAL A 279 -4.47 1.05 2.99
N ILE A 280 -3.28 1.47 2.59
CA ILE A 280 -2.00 1.07 3.20
C ILE A 280 -1.47 2.24 4.02
N THR A 281 -1.12 2.01 5.29
CA THR A 281 -0.33 2.97 6.07
C THR A 281 1.15 2.61 5.95
N ALA A 282 1.96 3.55 5.49
CA ALA A 282 3.33 3.29 5.04
C ALA A 282 4.34 4.28 5.62
N THR A 283 5.62 3.83 5.62
CA THR A 283 6.82 4.53 6.12
C THR A 283 6.81 4.79 7.62
N GLN A 284 7.97 4.86 8.28
CA GLN A 284 8.11 5.18 9.72
C GLN A 284 7.28 4.28 10.66
N MET A 285 7.04 3.01 10.30
CA MET A 285 6.23 2.10 11.13
C MET A 285 7.07 1.55 12.29
N MET A 286 8.21 0.92 11.99
CA MET A 286 9.10 0.33 13.00
C MET A 286 10.58 0.52 12.60
N GLU A 287 10.93 1.73 12.20
CA GLU A 287 12.22 2.09 11.62
C GLU A 287 13.43 1.75 12.52
N SER A 288 13.27 1.82 13.84
CA SER A 288 14.29 1.40 14.80
C SER A 288 14.68 -0.08 14.65
N MET A 289 13.80 -0.92 14.09
CA MET A 289 14.05 -2.34 13.87
C MET A 289 14.98 -2.64 12.69
N ILE A 290 15.37 -1.63 11.91
CA ILE A 290 16.48 -1.77 10.96
C ILE A 290 17.75 -2.21 11.70
N THR A 291 17.99 -1.66 12.89
CA THR A 291 19.22 -1.88 13.67
C THR A 291 18.99 -2.55 15.02
N ASN A 292 17.75 -2.58 15.52
CA ASN A 292 17.40 -3.15 16.83
C ASN A 292 16.43 -4.34 16.70
N PRO A 293 16.48 -5.33 17.60
CA PRO A 293 15.59 -6.49 17.53
C PRO A 293 14.18 -6.25 18.07
N VAL A 294 13.89 -5.07 18.64
CA VAL A 294 12.60 -4.73 19.27
C VAL A 294 12.24 -3.28 18.91
N PRO A 295 10.97 -2.98 18.59
CA PRO A 295 10.54 -1.62 18.29
C PRO A 295 10.45 -0.77 19.56
N THR A 296 10.48 0.55 19.38
CA THR A 296 10.23 1.51 20.45
C THR A 296 8.74 1.53 20.84
N ARG A 297 8.43 2.01 22.04
CA ARG A 297 7.04 2.20 22.48
C ARG A 297 6.26 3.19 21.61
N ALA A 298 6.95 4.18 21.04
CA ALA A 298 6.34 5.15 20.13
C ALA A 298 5.92 4.48 18.82
N GLU A 299 6.79 3.65 18.23
CA GLU A 299 6.47 2.88 17.02
C GLU A 299 5.34 1.88 17.26
N VAL A 300 5.35 1.16 18.39
CA VAL A 300 4.24 0.27 18.77
C VAL A 300 2.91 1.03 18.84
N SER A 301 2.90 2.20 19.46
CA SER A 301 1.72 3.05 19.53
C SER A 301 1.27 3.54 18.15
N ASP A 302 2.21 3.89 17.28
CA ASP A 302 1.93 4.36 15.94
C ASP A 302 1.30 3.28 15.05
N VAL A 303 1.88 2.07 15.03
CA VAL A 303 1.30 0.91 14.34
C VAL A 303 -0.10 0.59 14.87
N ALA A 304 -0.27 0.55 16.20
CA ALA A 304 -1.57 0.28 16.81
C ALA A 304 -2.62 1.34 16.42
N ASN A 305 -2.23 2.62 16.39
CA ASN A 305 -3.14 3.69 15.95
C ASN A 305 -3.51 3.58 14.47
N ALA A 306 -2.61 3.18 13.58
CA ALA A 306 -2.95 2.93 12.18
C ALA A 306 -4.00 1.82 12.02
N VAL A 307 -3.89 0.75 12.82
CA VAL A 307 -4.87 -0.35 12.88
C VAL A 307 -6.22 0.17 13.38
N LEU A 308 -6.23 0.90 14.52
CA LEU A 308 -7.43 1.48 15.11
C LEU A 308 -8.08 2.56 14.24
N ASP A 309 -7.30 3.27 13.42
CA ASP A 309 -7.81 4.21 12.42
C ASP A 309 -8.55 3.50 11.30
N GLY A 310 -8.19 2.23 11.08
CA GLY A 310 -8.94 1.34 10.22
C GLY A 310 -8.18 0.83 9.01
N THR A 311 -6.85 0.99 8.96
CA THR A 311 -6.04 0.65 7.78
C THR A 311 -6.27 -0.80 7.32
N ASP A 312 -6.24 -1.05 6.01
CA ASP A 312 -6.27 -2.43 5.50
C ASP A 312 -4.96 -3.15 5.76
N ALA A 313 -3.88 -2.42 5.52
CA ALA A 313 -2.54 -2.94 5.64
C ALA A 313 -1.59 -1.92 6.27
N VAL A 314 -0.56 -2.48 6.89
CA VAL A 314 0.61 -1.76 7.41
C VAL A 314 1.84 -2.20 6.62
N MET A 315 2.73 -1.27 6.29
CA MET A 315 3.87 -1.53 5.40
C MET A 315 5.22 -1.37 6.08
N LEU A 316 6.07 -2.38 5.90
CA LEU A 316 7.48 -2.38 6.24
C LEU A 316 8.33 -2.04 5.01
N SER A 317 9.25 -1.10 5.18
CA SER A 317 10.13 -0.55 4.15
C SER A 317 11.56 -1.07 4.32
N ALA A 318 12.47 -0.26 4.86
CA ALA A 318 13.86 -0.63 5.04
C ALA A 318 14.03 -1.74 6.10
N GLU A 319 13.09 -1.82 7.05
CA GLU A 319 13.07 -2.82 8.13
C GLU A 319 13.21 -4.25 7.58
N THR A 320 12.47 -4.58 6.51
CA THR A 320 12.52 -5.91 5.88
C THR A 320 13.43 -5.96 4.66
N ALA A 321 13.67 -4.82 3.99
CA ALA A 321 14.47 -4.79 2.77
C ALA A 321 15.98 -4.85 3.06
N ALA A 322 16.44 -4.14 4.09
CA ALA A 322 17.87 -3.96 4.39
C ALA A 322 18.19 -4.04 5.90
N GLY A 323 17.19 -4.22 6.76
CA GLY A 323 17.35 -4.31 8.21
C GLY A 323 18.01 -5.62 8.66
N ARG A 324 18.51 -5.61 9.90
CA ARG A 324 19.15 -6.78 10.54
C ARG A 324 18.15 -7.83 11.02
N TYR A 325 16.88 -7.44 11.22
CA TYR A 325 15.86 -8.26 11.87
C TYR A 325 14.56 -8.36 11.04
N PRO A 326 14.63 -8.76 9.75
CA PRO A 326 13.47 -8.71 8.86
C PRO A 326 12.33 -9.65 9.29
N LEU A 327 12.65 -10.83 9.84
CA LEU A 327 11.62 -11.77 10.30
C LEU A 327 10.97 -11.29 11.59
N GLU A 328 11.78 -10.92 12.57
CA GLU A 328 11.34 -10.43 13.88
C GLU A 328 10.47 -9.19 13.71
N THR A 329 10.81 -8.30 12.78
CA THR A 329 9.98 -7.15 12.42
C THR A 329 8.58 -7.58 11.95
N VAL A 330 8.47 -8.60 11.09
CA VAL A 330 7.16 -9.12 10.66
C VAL A 330 6.40 -9.74 11.84
N GLU A 331 7.09 -10.42 12.76
CA GLU A 331 6.49 -11.02 13.94
C GLU A 331 5.96 -9.97 14.91
N GLU A 332 6.73 -8.92 15.21
CA GLU A 332 6.31 -7.81 16.06
C GLU A 332 5.14 -7.04 15.43
N MET A 333 5.21 -6.74 14.13
CA MET A 333 4.09 -6.12 13.40
C MET A 333 2.81 -6.95 13.54
N ALA A 334 2.92 -8.27 13.39
CA ALA A 334 1.79 -9.17 13.55
C ALA A 334 1.21 -9.18 14.97
N LYS A 335 2.05 -9.14 16.01
CA LYS A 335 1.63 -9.06 17.41
C LYS A 335 0.90 -7.76 17.70
N ILE A 336 1.45 -6.64 17.25
CA ILE A 336 0.86 -5.31 17.46
C ILE A 336 -0.50 -5.22 16.77
N CYS A 337 -0.62 -5.66 15.52
CA CYS A 337 -1.91 -5.68 14.81
C CYS A 337 -2.96 -6.50 15.55
N ALA A 338 -2.62 -7.72 16.00
CA ALA A 338 -3.55 -8.57 16.71
C ALA A 338 -3.98 -7.99 18.07
N ALA A 339 -3.05 -7.35 18.80
CA ALA A 339 -3.33 -6.70 20.06
C ALA A 339 -4.25 -5.46 19.87
N ALA A 340 -3.99 -4.65 18.84
CA ALA A 340 -4.81 -3.48 18.52
C ALA A 340 -6.23 -3.89 18.06
N GLU A 341 -6.34 -4.93 17.23
CA GLU A 341 -7.63 -5.48 16.80
C GLU A 341 -8.47 -6.02 17.96
N ALA A 342 -7.84 -6.66 18.95
CA ALA A 342 -8.53 -7.15 20.14
C ALA A 342 -9.11 -6.03 21.03
N ALA A 343 -8.61 -4.80 20.87
CA ALA A 343 -9.09 -3.61 21.57
C ALA A 343 -10.12 -2.82 20.75
N GLU A 344 -10.42 -3.21 19.51
CA GLU A 344 -11.47 -2.58 18.73
C GLU A 344 -12.84 -2.92 19.30
N ASP A 345 -13.72 -1.93 19.31
CA ASP A 345 -15.13 -2.10 19.67
C ASP A 345 -15.95 -2.47 18.42
N PRO A 346 -16.40 -3.73 18.27
CA PRO A 346 -17.17 -4.17 17.12
C PRO A 346 -18.60 -3.62 17.11
N GLU A 347 -19.14 -3.14 18.23
CA GLU A 347 -20.52 -2.65 18.31
C GLU A 347 -20.72 -1.32 17.56
N ARG A 348 -19.65 -0.53 17.38
CA ARG A 348 -19.72 0.78 16.69
C ARG A 348 -20.03 0.70 15.20
N ASP A 349 -19.96 -0.48 14.59
CA ASP A 349 -20.06 -0.67 13.13
C ASP A 349 -20.97 -1.85 12.76
N SER A 350 -21.72 -2.39 13.74
CA SER A 350 -22.52 -3.61 13.58
C SER A 350 -23.99 -3.36 13.22
N ASP A 351 -24.48 -2.12 13.41
CA ASP A 351 -25.88 -1.77 13.22
C ASP A 351 -26.22 -1.22 11.81
N PHE A 352 -25.20 -0.94 10.99
CA PHE A 352 -25.31 -0.38 9.63
C PHE A 352 -26.20 0.86 9.53
N THR A 353 -26.35 1.61 10.64
CA THR A 353 -27.28 2.73 10.71
C THR A 353 -26.86 3.87 9.78
N GLY A 354 -27.83 4.49 9.12
CA GLY A 354 -27.61 5.66 8.26
C GLY A 354 -27.05 5.36 6.87
N GLN A 355 -26.90 4.09 6.47
CA GLN A 355 -26.43 3.73 5.13
C GLN A 355 -27.60 3.48 4.15
N THR A 356 -27.46 3.98 2.92
CA THR A 356 -28.36 3.65 1.80
C THR A 356 -27.55 2.96 0.72
N LEU A 357 -27.89 1.71 0.41
CA LEU A 357 -27.20 0.91 -0.60
C LEU A 357 -28.04 0.84 -1.88
N GLY A 358 -27.42 1.17 -3.02
CA GLY A 358 -28.09 1.17 -4.32
C GLY A 358 -27.90 -0.11 -5.13
N ARG A 359 -26.97 -0.99 -4.73
CA ARG A 359 -26.63 -2.22 -5.47
C ARG A 359 -27.13 -3.46 -4.75
N ILE A 360 -27.63 -4.42 -5.52
CA ILE A 360 -28.10 -5.73 -5.01
C ILE A 360 -26.94 -6.48 -4.33
N ASP A 361 -25.80 -6.57 -5.01
CA ASP A 361 -24.63 -7.34 -4.54
C ASP A 361 -24.01 -6.78 -3.27
N GLN A 362 -23.90 -5.47 -3.18
CA GLN A 362 -23.47 -4.80 -1.95
C GLN A 362 -24.49 -5.01 -0.82
N SER A 363 -25.79 -4.90 -1.10
CA SER A 363 -26.84 -5.11 -0.10
C SER A 363 -26.83 -6.54 0.47
N ILE A 364 -26.66 -7.55 -0.38
CA ILE A 364 -26.54 -8.94 0.04
C ILE A 364 -25.24 -9.17 0.81
N ALA A 365 -24.12 -8.58 0.38
CA ALA A 365 -22.86 -8.67 1.11
C ALA A 365 -23.02 -8.12 2.54
N MET A 366 -23.70 -6.98 2.68
CA MET A 366 -23.95 -6.38 3.99
C MET A 366 -24.94 -7.18 4.84
N GLY A 367 -26.03 -7.67 4.23
CA GLY A 367 -26.97 -8.56 4.90
C GLY A 367 -26.31 -9.84 5.40
N ALA A 368 -25.40 -10.44 4.62
CA ALA A 368 -24.65 -11.62 5.03
C ALA A 368 -23.68 -11.32 6.18
N LEU A 369 -23.01 -10.17 6.16
CA LEU A 369 -22.13 -9.73 7.24
C LEU A 369 -22.92 -9.47 8.54
N PHE A 370 -24.04 -8.75 8.46
CA PHE A 370 -24.97 -8.54 9.56
C PHE A 370 -25.44 -9.86 10.16
N THR A 371 -25.92 -10.77 9.30
CA THR A 371 -26.46 -12.07 9.72
C THR A 371 -25.38 -12.92 10.39
N ALA A 372 -24.19 -12.98 9.81
CA ALA A 372 -23.08 -13.73 10.38
C ALA A 372 -22.72 -13.21 11.78
N HIS A 373 -22.63 -11.88 11.94
CA HIS A 373 -22.30 -11.23 13.19
C HIS A 373 -23.30 -11.59 14.30
N HIS A 374 -24.58 -11.35 14.05
CA HIS A 374 -25.62 -11.50 15.07
C HIS A 374 -25.91 -12.97 15.43
N LEU A 375 -25.65 -13.90 14.51
CA LEU A 375 -25.78 -15.32 14.79
C LEU A 375 -24.54 -15.94 15.44
N GLY A 376 -23.46 -15.17 15.65
CA GLY A 376 -22.20 -15.69 16.16
C GLY A 376 -21.59 -16.74 15.24
N ALA A 377 -21.73 -16.56 13.92
CA ALA A 377 -21.24 -17.53 12.95
C ALA A 377 -19.72 -17.71 13.05
N LYS A 378 -19.26 -18.94 12.88
CA LYS A 378 -17.83 -19.30 12.88
C LYS A 378 -17.07 -18.65 11.72
N ALA A 379 -17.73 -18.52 10.59
CA ALA A 379 -17.17 -18.03 9.34
C ALA A 379 -18.25 -17.35 8.48
N LEU A 380 -17.84 -16.29 7.77
CA LEU A 380 -18.57 -15.72 6.65
C LEU A 380 -17.85 -16.10 5.36
N VAL A 381 -18.58 -16.68 4.42
CA VAL A 381 -18.03 -17.30 3.22
C VAL A 381 -18.56 -16.57 2.00
N ALA A 382 -17.67 -16.03 1.17
CA ALA A 382 -18.02 -15.36 -0.08
C ALA A 382 -17.47 -16.15 -1.26
N LEU A 383 -18.35 -16.76 -2.06
CA LEU A 383 -17.99 -17.28 -3.38
C LEU A 383 -17.90 -16.09 -4.34
N THR A 384 -16.71 -15.81 -4.86
CA THR A 384 -16.47 -14.58 -5.61
C THR A 384 -15.47 -14.74 -6.75
N ASP A 385 -15.81 -14.13 -7.88
CA ASP A 385 -14.98 -14.13 -9.09
C ASP A 385 -14.07 -12.91 -9.17
N SER A 386 -14.56 -11.73 -8.77
CA SER A 386 -13.85 -10.44 -8.82
C SER A 386 -13.26 -10.02 -7.48
N GLY A 387 -13.75 -10.60 -6.38
CA GLY A 387 -13.44 -10.20 -5.01
C GLY A 387 -14.25 -9.01 -4.48
N SER A 388 -15.18 -8.43 -5.25
CA SER A 388 -15.94 -7.24 -4.84
C SER A 388 -16.75 -7.47 -3.57
N THR A 389 -17.41 -8.63 -3.45
CA THR A 389 -18.20 -9.02 -2.27
C THR A 389 -17.35 -9.01 -1.00
N ALA A 390 -16.15 -9.59 -1.06
CA ALA A 390 -15.22 -9.62 0.07
C ALA A 390 -14.66 -8.23 0.40
N LEU A 391 -14.47 -7.36 -0.61
CA LEU A 391 -14.04 -5.98 -0.42
C LEU A 391 -15.08 -5.19 0.40
N TRP A 392 -16.36 -5.23 0.02
CA TRP A 392 -17.42 -4.53 0.74
C TRP A 392 -17.55 -5.02 2.18
N MET A 393 -17.58 -6.35 2.38
CA MET A 393 -17.62 -6.93 3.73
C MET A 393 -16.44 -6.49 4.59
N SER A 394 -15.25 -6.35 3.99
CA SER A 394 -14.05 -5.90 4.71
C SER A 394 -14.05 -4.44 5.15
N ARG A 395 -14.99 -3.62 4.65
CA ARG A 395 -15.09 -2.20 5.02
C ARG A 395 -15.63 -1.99 6.43
N HIS A 396 -16.13 -3.02 7.11
CA HIS A 396 -16.71 -2.93 8.45
C HIS A 396 -15.83 -3.60 9.50
N ARG A 397 -15.89 -3.08 10.72
CA ARG A 397 -15.14 -3.58 11.88
C ARG A 397 -15.81 -4.78 12.56
N ILE A 398 -16.25 -5.73 11.74
CA ILE A 398 -16.83 -6.99 12.22
C ILE A 398 -15.74 -8.05 12.22
N HIS A 399 -15.44 -8.61 13.39
CA HIS A 399 -14.31 -9.52 13.59
C HIS A 399 -14.57 -10.97 13.18
N ILE A 400 -15.73 -11.28 12.59
CA ILE A 400 -15.97 -12.61 12.03
C ILE A 400 -15.05 -12.83 10.83
N PRO A 401 -14.31 -13.95 10.79
CA PRO A 401 -13.49 -14.31 9.64
C PRO A 401 -14.25 -14.33 8.31
N ILE A 402 -13.75 -13.57 7.34
CA ILE A 402 -14.25 -13.61 5.96
C ILE A 402 -13.38 -14.56 5.15
N TYR A 403 -13.95 -15.64 4.63
CA TYR A 403 -13.31 -16.57 3.71
C TYR A 403 -13.84 -16.32 2.30
N ALA A 404 -12.97 -15.82 1.42
CA ALA A 404 -13.33 -15.55 0.03
C ALA A 404 -12.82 -16.68 -0.85
N LEU A 405 -13.72 -17.51 -1.38
CA LEU A 405 -13.36 -18.60 -2.28
C LEU A 405 -13.50 -18.13 -3.73
N THR A 406 -12.49 -18.42 -4.52
CA THR A 406 -12.42 -17.99 -5.91
C THR A 406 -11.72 -19.03 -6.78
N PRO A 407 -12.15 -19.23 -8.03
CA PRO A 407 -11.43 -20.07 -8.98
C PRO A 407 -10.23 -19.35 -9.62
N LYS A 408 -10.07 -18.04 -9.38
CA LYS A 408 -9.07 -17.20 -10.05
C LYS A 408 -7.92 -16.84 -9.11
N VAL A 409 -6.72 -17.34 -9.42
CA VAL A 409 -5.49 -17.01 -8.65
C VAL A 409 -5.25 -15.50 -8.59
N ALA A 410 -5.49 -14.76 -9.68
CA ALA A 410 -5.34 -13.30 -9.70
C ALA A 410 -6.28 -12.61 -8.70
N THR A 411 -7.52 -13.07 -8.58
CA THR A 411 -8.49 -12.58 -7.60
C THR A 411 -8.08 -12.97 -6.19
N GLN A 412 -7.58 -14.20 -5.99
CA GLN A 412 -7.07 -14.66 -4.69
C GLN A 412 -5.95 -13.73 -4.19
N ARG A 413 -4.99 -13.42 -5.07
CA ARG A 413 -3.88 -12.50 -4.78
C ARG A 413 -4.36 -11.09 -4.50
N LYS A 414 -5.26 -10.54 -5.31
CA LYS A 414 -5.88 -9.23 -5.06
C LYS A 414 -6.48 -9.17 -3.65
N MET A 415 -7.29 -10.16 -3.27
CA MET A 415 -7.91 -10.19 -1.94
C MET A 415 -6.93 -10.39 -0.78
N ALA A 416 -5.65 -10.72 -1.04
CA ALA A 416 -4.65 -10.87 0.00
C ALA A 416 -4.44 -9.57 0.80
N MET A 417 -4.71 -8.40 0.22
CA MET A 417 -4.59 -7.10 0.90
C MET A 417 -5.87 -6.62 1.61
N TYR A 418 -7.03 -7.26 1.40
CA TYR A 418 -8.28 -6.79 2.01
C TYR A 418 -8.35 -7.13 3.50
N ARG A 419 -8.63 -6.15 4.37
CA ARG A 419 -8.73 -6.37 5.81
C ARG A 419 -9.68 -7.51 6.16
N ASN A 420 -9.32 -8.36 7.12
CA ASN A 420 -10.12 -9.50 7.60
C ASN A 420 -10.48 -10.59 6.56
N VAL A 421 -10.09 -10.44 5.28
CA VAL A 421 -10.35 -11.44 4.23
C VAL A 421 -9.24 -12.49 4.18
N ARG A 422 -9.65 -13.75 4.06
CA ARG A 422 -8.79 -14.93 3.91
C ARG A 422 -9.13 -15.60 2.57
N PRO A 423 -8.42 -15.24 1.49
CA PRO A 423 -8.74 -15.73 0.16
C PRO A 423 -8.24 -17.17 -0.03
N LEU A 424 -9.10 -18.03 -0.56
CA LEU A 424 -8.82 -19.44 -0.82
C LEU A 424 -9.09 -19.76 -2.29
N LEU A 425 -8.15 -20.44 -2.93
CA LEU A 425 -8.35 -20.98 -4.26
C LEU A 425 -9.24 -22.22 -4.18
N MET A 426 -10.33 -22.22 -4.94
CA MET A 426 -11.23 -23.35 -5.05
C MET A 426 -11.91 -23.30 -6.42
N ASP A 427 -11.84 -24.41 -7.15
CA ASP A 427 -12.67 -24.59 -8.34
C ASP A 427 -14.14 -24.64 -7.92
N THR A 428 -15.00 -23.99 -8.70
CA THR A 428 -16.44 -23.89 -8.38
C THR A 428 -17.27 -24.54 -9.47
N SER A 429 -18.25 -25.36 -9.08
CA SER A 429 -19.27 -25.87 -10.00
C SER A 429 -20.18 -24.74 -10.54
N VAL A 430 -20.71 -24.95 -11.75
CA VAL A 430 -21.80 -24.13 -12.32
C VAL A 430 -23.16 -24.51 -11.73
N ASP A 431 -23.26 -25.67 -11.08
CA ASP A 431 -24.40 -26.03 -10.26
C ASP A 431 -24.25 -25.44 -8.85
N ARG A 432 -25.25 -24.69 -8.41
CA ARG A 432 -25.22 -23.97 -7.13
C ARG A 432 -25.07 -24.93 -5.95
N ASP A 433 -25.90 -25.97 -5.88
CA ASP A 433 -25.95 -26.83 -4.70
C ASP A 433 -24.65 -27.62 -4.57
N THR A 434 -24.12 -28.13 -5.68
CA THR A 434 -22.79 -28.75 -5.75
C THR A 434 -21.69 -27.78 -5.29
N ALA A 435 -21.73 -26.51 -5.74
CA ALA A 435 -20.72 -25.52 -5.35
C ALA A 435 -20.77 -25.19 -3.85
N LEU A 436 -21.96 -25.13 -3.24
CA LEU A 436 -22.11 -24.93 -1.80
C LEU A 436 -21.57 -26.11 -0.99
N GLU A 437 -21.84 -27.34 -1.42
CA GLU A 437 -21.30 -28.56 -0.81
C GLU A 437 -19.77 -28.63 -0.90
N GLN A 438 -19.21 -28.30 -2.08
CA GLN A 438 -17.77 -28.22 -2.29
C GLN A 438 -17.12 -27.16 -1.38
N ALA A 439 -17.76 -26.00 -1.23
CA ALA A 439 -17.29 -24.94 -0.33
C ALA A 439 -17.24 -25.43 1.12
N GLU A 440 -18.29 -26.08 1.61
CA GLU A 440 -18.31 -26.65 2.97
C GLU A 440 -17.22 -27.70 3.16
N GLY A 441 -17.07 -28.63 2.22
CA GLY A 441 -16.01 -29.64 2.24
C GLY A 441 -14.61 -29.02 2.29
N HIS A 442 -14.39 -27.95 1.53
CA HIS A 442 -13.12 -27.22 1.53
C HIS A 442 -12.83 -26.55 2.88
N LEU A 443 -13.85 -25.99 3.54
CA LEU A 443 -13.72 -25.39 4.86
C LEU A 443 -13.43 -26.44 5.94
N LYS A 444 -14.11 -27.60 5.89
CA LYS A 444 -13.88 -28.73 6.80
C LYS A 444 -12.47 -29.30 6.67
N ASN A 445 -12.01 -29.55 5.45
CA ASN A 445 -10.66 -30.08 5.19
C ASN A 445 -9.54 -29.17 5.72
N ARG A 446 -9.81 -27.87 5.84
CA ARG A 446 -8.88 -26.87 6.41
C ARG A 446 -9.10 -26.59 7.89
N ASN A 447 -9.98 -27.34 8.57
CA ASN A 447 -10.36 -27.13 9.97
C ASN A 447 -10.86 -25.71 10.27
N ILE A 448 -11.54 -25.10 9.29
CA ILE A 448 -12.13 -23.76 9.45
C ILE A 448 -13.48 -23.86 10.17
N VAL A 449 -14.30 -24.83 9.75
CA VAL A 449 -15.57 -25.21 10.38
C VAL A 449 -15.55 -26.70 10.71
N GLN A 450 -16.24 -27.09 11.78
CA GLN A 450 -16.46 -28.46 12.20
C GLN A 450 -17.96 -28.80 12.17
N GLN A 451 -18.29 -30.08 12.28
CA GLN A 451 -19.69 -30.51 12.34
C GLN A 451 -20.44 -29.75 13.44
N GLY A 452 -21.61 -29.20 13.10
CA GLY A 452 -22.44 -28.41 14.00
C GLY A 452 -22.12 -26.91 14.05
N ASP A 453 -20.97 -26.45 13.54
CA ASP A 453 -20.63 -25.03 13.46
C ASP A 453 -21.61 -24.30 12.52
N LEU A 454 -22.01 -23.10 12.92
CA LEU A 454 -22.81 -22.20 12.09
C LEU A 454 -21.90 -21.36 11.19
N TYR A 455 -22.21 -21.28 9.90
CA TYR A 455 -21.54 -20.38 8.96
C TYR A 455 -22.56 -19.73 8.02
N VAL A 456 -22.21 -18.56 7.49
CA VAL A 456 -23.01 -17.86 6.47
C VAL A 456 -22.25 -17.92 5.16
N ILE A 457 -22.94 -18.23 4.06
CA ILE A 457 -22.37 -18.27 2.72
C ILE A 457 -23.15 -17.37 1.77
N THR A 458 -22.45 -16.69 0.88
CA THR A 458 -23.04 -15.84 -0.16
C THR A 458 -22.41 -16.12 -1.52
N CYS A 459 -23.24 -16.03 -2.57
CA CYS A 459 -22.83 -16.24 -3.96
C CYS A 459 -23.72 -15.46 -4.94
N GLY A 460 -23.38 -15.50 -6.22
CA GLY A 460 -24.22 -15.03 -7.32
C GLY A 460 -24.90 -16.21 -8.03
N GLU A 461 -26.22 -16.12 -8.21
CA GLU A 461 -27.04 -17.10 -8.93
C GLU A 461 -27.67 -16.47 -10.20
N PRO A 462 -27.62 -17.14 -11.36
CA PRO A 462 -27.00 -18.45 -11.62
C PRO A 462 -25.46 -18.40 -11.59
N MET A 463 -24.84 -19.48 -11.12
CA MET A 463 -23.38 -19.58 -10.98
C MET A 463 -22.70 -19.45 -12.35
N GLY A 464 -21.58 -18.71 -12.41
CA GLY A 464 -20.84 -18.46 -13.64
C GLY A 464 -21.45 -17.40 -14.57
N ALA A 465 -22.63 -16.87 -14.26
CA ALA A 465 -23.22 -15.76 -15.00
C ALA A 465 -22.72 -14.39 -14.49
N PRO A 466 -22.60 -13.38 -15.38
CA PRO A 466 -22.42 -12.00 -14.95
C PRO A 466 -23.68 -11.52 -14.22
N GLY A 467 -23.53 -10.78 -13.12
CA GLY A 467 -24.69 -10.30 -12.34
C GLY A 467 -24.38 -9.95 -10.88
N GLY A 468 -23.23 -10.42 -10.38
CA GLY A 468 -22.80 -10.14 -9.00
C GLY A 468 -23.47 -11.05 -7.98
N THR A 469 -23.18 -10.80 -6.70
CA THR A 469 -23.77 -11.53 -5.58
C THR A 469 -25.26 -11.19 -5.44
N ASN A 470 -26.11 -12.18 -5.22
CA ASN A 470 -27.56 -11.96 -5.04
C ASN A 470 -28.22 -12.93 -4.04
N MET A 471 -27.46 -13.85 -3.45
CA MET A 471 -27.97 -14.86 -2.53
C MET A 471 -27.14 -14.90 -1.23
N LEU A 472 -27.82 -15.09 -0.10
CA LEU A 472 -27.21 -15.45 1.18
C LEU A 472 -27.91 -16.71 1.72
N LYS A 473 -27.13 -17.60 2.34
CA LYS A 473 -27.62 -18.82 2.99
C LYS A 473 -26.96 -18.98 4.35
N ILE A 474 -27.78 -19.29 5.35
CA ILE A 474 -27.31 -19.68 6.68
C ILE A 474 -27.20 -21.19 6.70
N CYS A 475 -26.04 -21.71 7.06
CA CYS A 475 -25.74 -23.13 7.06
C CYS A 475 -25.26 -23.59 8.42
N ARG A 476 -25.56 -24.85 8.75
CA ARG A 476 -24.90 -25.57 9.84
C ARG A 476 -24.09 -26.69 9.19
N ALA A 477 -22.79 -26.73 9.45
CA ALA A 477 -21.90 -27.71 8.85
C ALA A 477 -22.34 -29.14 9.22
N GLY A 478 -22.50 -29.97 8.19
CA GLY A 478 -23.06 -31.33 8.30
C GLY A 478 -22.18 -32.34 9.02
#